data_AF-A0A7J3T299-F1
#
_entry.id   AF-A0A7J3T299-F1
#
_cell.length_a   1.000
_cell.length_b   1.000
_cell.length_c   1.000
_cell.angle_alpha   90.00
_cell.angle_beta   90.00
_cell.angle_gamma   90.00
#
_symmetry.space_group_name_H-M   'P 1'
#
loop_
_entity.id
_entity.type
_entity.pdbx_description
1 polymer ?
#
loop_
_entity_poly.entity_id
_entity_poly.type
_entity_poly.pdbx_seq_one_letter_code
_entity_poly.pdbx_strand_id
1 'polypeptide(L)'
;IAAAMGLDPQQTLNNVIIARAYNSDHQSFLIDGLFKICPEENVKLVVVDSMISHFRGEYVGRESLAERQQKLNQCLHKLLRLAEIYNIAVVVTNQVQANPAQGFGDPNRPAGGHVLAHACTHRVYIKKTKGGSRQATVIDSPCIPESKEYFAITEKGIEDAPSAG
;
A
#
# COMPACT_ATOMS: atom_id res chain seq x y z
N ILE A 1 -15.89 -7.46 -10.97
CA ILE A 1 -15.48 -7.66 -9.56
C ILE A 1 -16.68 -7.80 -8.62
N ALA A 2 -17.40 -6.74 -8.22
CA ALA A 2 -18.51 -6.84 -7.25
C ALA A 2 -19.56 -7.91 -7.60
N ALA A 3 -20.07 -7.90 -8.84
CA ALA A 3 -21.01 -8.92 -9.32
C ALA A 3 -20.45 -10.36 -9.29
N ALA A 4 -19.15 -10.53 -9.54
CA ALA A 4 -18.50 -11.86 -9.46
C ALA A 4 -18.40 -12.37 -8.02
N MET A 5 -18.48 -11.48 -7.02
CA MET A 5 -18.53 -11.80 -5.59
C MET A 5 -19.97 -11.88 -5.06
N GLY A 6 -20.99 -11.81 -5.92
CA GLY A 6 -22.40 -11.81 -5.52
C GLY A 6 -22.87 -10.53 -4.83
N LEU A 7 -22.13 -9.43 -4.98
CA LEU A 7 -22.47 -8.13 -4.40
C LEU A 7 -23.15 -7.22 -5.43
N ASP A 8 -24.08 -6.38 -4.97
CA ASP A 8 -24.64 -5.32 -5.80
C ASP A 8 -23.59 -4.23 -6.10
N PRO A 9 -23.26 -3.95 -7.37
CA PRO A 9 -22.21 -2.99 -7.71
C PRO A 9 -22.50 -1.56 -7.25
N GLN A 10 -23.76 -1.12 -7.30
CA GLN A 10 -24.14 0.25 -6.96
C GLN A 10 -24.01 0.47 -5.44
N GLN A 11 -24.56 -0.45 -4.66
CA GLN A 11 -24.46 -0.43 -3.20
C GLN A 11 -22.99 -0.55 -2.75
N THR A 12 -22.21 -1.42 -3.40
CA THR A 12 -20.78 -1.55 -3.10
C THR A 12 -20.05 -0.23 -3.34
N LEU A 13 -20.30 0.42 -4.48
CA LEU A 13 -19.67 1.70 -4.81
C LEU A 13 -20.06 2.82 -3.83
N ASN A 14 -21.33 2.87 -3.40
CA ASN A 14 -21.81 3.86 -2.43
C ASN A 14 -21.11 3.74 -1.06
N ASN A 15 -20.56 2.57 -0.73
CA ASN A 15 -19.81 2.33 0.50
C ASN A 15 -18.30 2.64 0.37
N VAL A 16 -17.86 3.22 -0.76
CA VAL A 16 -16.45 3.54 -1.01
C VAL A 16 -16.28 5.05 -1.09
N ILE A 17 -15.53 5.60 -0.13
CA ILE A 17 -15.15 7.02 -0.12
C ILE A 17 -13.81 7.16 -0.86
N ILE A 18 -13.78 8.00 -1.90
CA ILE A 18 -12.58 8.25 -2.70
C ILE A 18 -12.14 9.69 -2.51
N ALA A 19 -10.90 9.89 -2.06
CA ALA A 19 -10.24 11.18 -1.99
C ALA A 19 -8.97 11.17 -2.85
N ARG A 20 -8.84 12.14 -3.76
CA ARG A 20 -7.65 12.27 -4.60
C ARG A 20 -6.68 13.29 -3.98
N ALA A 21 -5.51 12.81 -3.56
CA ALA A 21 -4.40 13.68 -3.19
C ALA A 21 -3.71 14.23 -4.45
N TYR A 22 -3.35 15.51 -4.45
CA TYR A 22 -2.70 16.18 -5.60
C TYR A 22 -1.21 16.49 -5.36
N ASN A 23 -0.78 16.51 -4.10
CA ASN A 23 0.60 16.74 -3.66
C ASN A 23 0.78 16.17 -2.23
N SER A 24 2.00 16.24 -1.70
CA SER A 24 2.36 15.66 -0.40
C SER A 24 1.65 16.33 0.78
N ASP A 25 1.44 17.64 0.73
CA ASP A 25 0.73 18.39 1.77
C ASP A 25 -0.77 18.07 1.76
N HIS A 26 -1.39 17.96 0.58
CA HIS A 26 -2.80 17.55 0.46
C HIS A 26 -3.00 16.11 0.93
N GLN A 27 -2.08 15.20 0.61
CA GLN A 27 -2.10 13.84 1.15
C GLN A 27 -2.04 13.86 2.68
N SER A 28 -1.19 14.70 3.26
CA SER A 28 -1.06 14.84 4.72
C SER A 28 -2.35 15.38 5.35
N PHE A 29 -2.97 16.39 4.72
CA PHE A 29 -4.26 16.94 5.13
C PHE A 29 -5.39 15.91 5.07
N LEU A 30 -5.46 15.10 4.00
CA LEU A 30 -6.46 14.03 3.89
C LEU A 30 -6.28 12.98 4.99
N ILE A 31 -5.03 12.61 5.32
CA ILE A 31 -4.73 11.70 6.43
C ILE A 31 -5.20 12.28 7.77
N ASP A 32 -5.04 13.58 7.99
CA ASP A 32 -5.56 14.24 9.19
C ASP A 32 -7.10 14.19 9.25
N GLY A 33 -7.76 14.37 8.11
CA GLY A 33 -9.22 14.24 7.99
C GLY A 33 -9.77 12.85 8.31
N LEU A 34 -8.96 11.78 8.15
CA LEU A 34 -9.39 10.41 8.44
C LEU A 34 -9.80 10.22 9.90
N PHE A 35 -9.20 10.93 10.84
CA PHE A 35 -9.56 10.83 12.26
C PHE A 35 -11.01 11.25 12.54
N LYS A 36 -11.61 12.05 11.65
CA LYS A 36 -13.01 12.44 11.68
C LYS A 36 -13.88 11.50 10.83
N ILE A 37 -13.49 11.26 9.59
CA ILE A 37 -14.30 10.50 8.62
C ILE A 37 -14.44 9.03 9.04
N CYS A 38 -13.36 8.40 9.49
CA CYS A 38 -13.37 6.97 9.81
C CYS A 38 -14.43 6.57 10.86
N PRO A 39 -14.55 7.26 12.02
CA PRO A 39 -15.62 6.96 12.98
C PRO A 39 -17.01 7.40 12.51
N GLU A 40 -17.14 8.55 11.82
CA GLU A 40 -18.45 9.04 11.33
C GLU A 40 -19.08 8.08 10.31
N GLU A 41 -18.27 7.52 9.42
CA GLU A 41 -18.70 6.63 8.33
C GLU A 41 -18.48 5.14 8.64
N ASN A 42 -18.07 4.80 9.87
CA ASN A 42 -17.78 3.43 10.32
C ASN A 42 -16.82 2.67 9.37
N VAL A 43 -15.78 3.33 8.90
CA VAL A 43 -14.79 2.78 7.95
C VAL A 43 -14.08 1.57 8.56
N LYS A 44 -13.87 0.52 7.76
CA LYS A 44 -13.13 -0.71 8.16
C LYS A 44 -11.81 -0.93 7.42
N LEU A 45 -11.61 -0.21 6.31
CA LEU A 45 -10.41 -0.29 5.50
C LEU A 45 -10.05 1.11 4.98
N VAL A 46 -8.79 1.50 5.16
CA VAL A 46 -8.18 2.68 4.55
C VAL A 46 -7.10 2.21 3.59
N VAL A 47 -7.14 2.69 2.34
CA VAL A 47 -6.12 2.41 1.33
C VAL A 47 -5.45 3.71 0.89
N VAL A 48 -4.12 3.76 0.97
CA VAL A 48 -3.31 4.86 0.43
C VAL A 48 -2.50 4.36 -0.76
N ASP A 49 -2.94 4.70 -1.97
CA ASP A 49 -2.30 4.32 -3.23
C ASP A 49 -1.80 5.57 -3.99
N SER A 50 -0.52 5.94 -3.95
CA SER A 50 0.58 5.34 -3.18
C SER A 50 1.09 6.27 -2.09
N MET A 51 1.68 5.70 -1.04
CA MET A 51 2.16 6.51 0.08
C MET A 51 3.31 7.46 -0.31
N ILE A 52 4.10 7.09 -1.32
CA ILE A 52 5.37 7.78 -1.63
C ILE A 52 5.36 8.61 -2.93
N SER A 53 4.39 8.42 -3.82
CA SER A 53 4.44 8.99 -5.18
C SER A 53 4.64 10.51 -5.17
N HIS A 54 3.86 11.23 -4.36
CA HIS A 54 3.95 12.70 -4.25
C HIS A 54 5.25 13.14 -3.57
N PHE A 55 5.63 12.47 -2.48
CA PHE A 55 6.89 12.74 -1.76
C PHE A 55 8.13 12.54 -2.63
N ARG A 56 8.09 11.62 -3.61
CA ARG A 56 9.22 11.41 -4.51
C ARG A 56 9.31 12.49 -5.60
N GLY A 57 8.17 12.99 -6.08
CA GLY A 57 8.13 14.04 -7.10
C GLY A 57 8.51 15.42 -6.56
N GLU A 58 8.16 15.71 -5.30
CA GLU A 58 8.34 17.04 -4.71
C GLU A 58 9.70 17.22 -4.02
N TYR A 59 10.24 16.17 -3.40
CA TYR A 59 11.49 16.22 -2.63
C TYR A 59 12.59 15.50 -3.42
N VAL A 60 13.12 16.23 -4.39
CA VAL A 60 14.23 15.79 -5.27
C VAL A 60 15.57 16.20 -4.64
N GLY A 61 16.61 15.42 -4.87
CA GLY A 61 17.95 15.68 -4.34
C GLY A 61 18.18 15.10 -2.93
N ARG A 62 19.43 15.19 -2.45
CA ARG A 62 19.82 14.67 -1.13
C ARG A 62 19.51 15.66 -0.02
N GLU A 63 19.51 16.94 -0.36
CA GLU A 63 19.20 18.08 0.49
C GLU A 63 17.78 18.04 1.07
N SER A 64 16.82 17.53 0.29
CA SER A 64 15.41 17.39 0.70
C SER A 64 15.10 16.04 1.37
N LEU A 65 16.08 15.14 1.47
CA LEU A 65 15.89 13.78 1.98
C LEU A 65 15.40 13.80 3.44
N ALA A 66 16.00 14.63 4.28
CA ALA A 66 15.64 14.70 5.70
C ALA A 66 14.20 15.17 5.89
N GLU A 67 13.82 16.26 5.21
CA GLU A 67 12.46 16.80 5.24
C GLU A 67 11.44 15.79 4.73
N ARG A 68 11.75 15.11 3.61
CA ARG A 68 10.92 14.04 3.07
C ARG A 68 10.71 12.92 4.07
N GLN A 69 11.78 12.41 4.69
CA GLN A 69 11.68 11.34 5.68
C GLN A 69 10.87 11.78 6.89
N GLN A 70 11.01 13.02 7.35
CA GLN A 70 10.26 13.55 8.49
C GLN A 70 8.76 13.64 8.19
N LYS A 71 8.36 14.27 7.07
CA LYS A 71 6.94 14.36 6.70
C LYS A 71 6.32 12.99 6.43
N LEU A 72 7.03 12.11 5.72
CA LEU A 72 6.59 10.74 5.48
C LEU A 72 6.36 9.98 6.79
N ASN A 73 7.28 10.12 7.76
CA ASN A 73 7.17 9.47 9.06
C ASN A 73 5.94 9.97 9.84
N GLN A 74 5.65 11.27 9.80
CA GLN A 74 4.47 11.85 10.46
C GLN A 74 3.17 11.26 9.90
N CYS A 75 3.06 11.16 8.57
CA CYS A 75 1.89 10.55 7.92
C CYS A 75 1.73 9.08 8.29
N LEU A 76 2.82 8.31 8.27
CA LEU A 76 2.78 6.90 8.62
C LEU A 76 2.40 6.66 10.09
N HIS A 77 2.93 7.46 11.03
CA HIS A 77 2.52 7.36 12.44
C HIS A 77 1.05 7.72 12.65
N LYS A 78 0.52 8.71 11.92
CA LYS A 78 -0.90 9.04 11.95
C LYS A 78 -1.75 7.85 11.49
N LEU A 79 -1.36 7.21 10.38
CA LEU A 79 -2.04 6.01 9.86
C LEU A 79 -1.98 4.83 10.83
N LEU A 80 -0.82 4.58 11.44
CA LEU A 80 -0.68 3.52 12.46
C LEU A 80 -1.59 3.80 13.66
N ARG A 81 -1.57 5.03 14.18
CA ARG A 81 -2.44 5.45 15.28
C ARG A 81 -3.93 5.34 14.93
N LEU A 82 -4.31 5.67 13.69
CA LEU A 82 -5.68 5.51 13.19
C LEU A 82 -6.11 4.04 13.24
N ALA A 83 -5.24 3.13 12.78
CA ALA A 83 -5.48 1.69 12.79
C ALA A 83 -5.68 1.17 14.23
N GLU A 84 -4.84 1.59 15.16
CA GLU A 84 -4.90 1.18 16.58
C GLU A 84 -6.14 1.71 17.30
N ILE A 85 -6.47 3.01 17.14
CA ILE A 85 -7.58 3.64 17.86
C ILE A 85 -8.92 3.11 17.39
N TYR A 86 -9.10 2.97 16.08
CA TYR A 86 -10.40 2.64 15.48
C TYR A 86 -10.52 1.17 15.07
N ASN A 87 -9.49 0.36 15.28
CA ASN A 87 -9.42 -1.04 14.86
C ASN A 87 -9.74 -1.20 13.35
N ILE A 88 -9.00 -0.45 12.53
CA ILE A 88 -9.18 -0.36 11.08
C ILE A 88 -7.97 -0.96 10.38
N ALA A 89 -8.18 -1.71 9.30
CA ALA A 89 -7.09 -2.15 8.43
C ALA A 89 -6.58 -0.97 7.59
N VAL A 90 -5.27 -0.71 7.62
CA VAL A 90 -4.63 0.29 6.77
C VAL A 90 -3.70 -0.39 5.79
N VAL A 91 -3.93 -0.18 4.50
CA VAL A 91 -3.11 -0.72 3.41
C VAL A 91 -2.47 0.45 2.68
N VAL A 92 -1.14 0.40 2.54
CA VAL A 92 -0.39 1.40 1.77
C VAL A 92 0.31 0.71 0.62
N THR A 93 0.26 1.32 -0.57
CA THR A 93 1.08 0.86 -1.69
C THR A 93 2.38 1.64 -1.74
N ASN A 94 3.43 0.96 -2.19
CA ASN A 94 4.75 1.56 -2.38
C ASN A 94 5.31 1.16 -3.75
N GLN A 95 5.98 2.11 -4.38
CA GLN A 95 6.68 1.85 -5.63
C GLN A 95 8.05 1.24 -5.35
N VAL A 96 8.51 0.38 -6.25
CA VAL A 96 9.88 -0.15 -6.23
C VAL A 96 10.78 0.61 -7.20
N GLN A 97 12.05 0.72 -6.84
CA GLN A 97 13.10 1.24 -7.72
C GLN A 97 14.08 0.11 -8.04
N ALA A 98 14.45 0.00 -9.31
CA ALA A 98 15.52 -0.89 -9.72
C ALA A 98 16.87 -0.33 -9.23
N ASN A 99 17.65 -1.15 -8.56
CA ASN A 99 19.05 -0.88 -8.24
C ASN A 99 19.94 -1.56 -9.29
N PRO A 100 20.46 -0.81 -10.29
CA PRO A 100 21.28 -1.38 -11.37
C PRO A 100 22.63 -1.93 -10.90
N ALA A 101 23.07 -1.64 -9.67
CA ALA A 101 24.31 -2.17 -9.10
C ALA A 101 24.16 -3.57 -8.50
N GLN A 102 22.94 -4.12 -8.43
CA GLN A 102 22.70 -5.45 -7.87
C GLN A 102 22.93 -6.52 -8.95
N GLY A 103 24.09 -7.18 -8.90
CA GLY A 103 24.53 -8.12 -9.94
C GLY A 103 23.70 -9.41 -10.04
N PHE A 104 23.31 -10.01 -8.91
CA PHE A 104 22.52 -11.24 -8.87
C PHE A 104 21.27 -11.08 -7.97
N GLY A 105 20.13 -11.60 -8.43
CA GLY A 105 18.85 -11.55 -7.71
C GLY A 105 17.88 -10.50 -8.25
N ASP A 106 16.76 -10.29 -7.54
CA ASP A 106 15.79 -9.25 -7.88
C ASP A 106 16.41 -7.86 -7.62
N PRO A 107 16.59 -7.01 -8.65
CA PRO A 107 17.20 -5.70 -8.48
C PRO A 107 16.24 -4.68 -7.85
N ASN A 108 14.96 -5.03 -7.67
CA ASN A 108 13.97 -4.11 -7.14
C ASN A 108 14.11 -3.95 -5.63
N ARG A 109 14.16 -2.70 -5.17
CA ARG A 109 14.08 -2.33 -3.76
C ARG A 109 12.88 -1.44 -3.50
N PRO A 110 12.22 -1.56 -2.34
CA PRO A 110 11.14 -0.66 -1.96
C PRO A 110 11.66 0.79 -1.85
N ALA A 111 10.92 1.74 -2.41
CA ALA A 111 11.21 3.16 -2.24
C ALA A 111 10.83 3.63 -0.82
N GLY A 112 11.42 4.72 -0.32
CA GLY A 112 11.03 5.33 0.97
C GLY A 112 11.96 5.07 2.15
N GLY A 113 13.02 4.29 1.94
CA GLY A 113 14.05 4.06 2.95
C GLY A 113 13.51 3.37 4.22
N HIS A 114 14.24 3.52 5.33
CA HIS A 114 13.97 2.82 6.59
C HIS A 114 12.63 3.21 7.23
N VAL A 115 12.16 4.43 7.04
CA VAL A 115 10.94 4.95 7.70
C VAL A 115 9.71 4.11 7.34
N LEU A 116 9.53 3.79 6.06
CA LEU A 116 8.41 2.95 5.64
C LEU A 116 8.56 1.51 6.16
N ALA A 117 9.79 1.00 6.22
CA ALA A 117 10.06 -0.34 6.73
C ALA A 117 9.73 -0.48 8.23
N HIS A 118 9.95 0.57 9.03
CA HIS A 118 9.67 0.56 10.47
C HIS A 118 8.21 0.77 10.82
N ALA A 119 7.47 1.54 10.01
CA ALA A 119 6.07 1.87 10.30
C ALA A 119 5.08 0.77 9.88
N CYS A 120 5.45 -0.08 8.91
CA CYS A 120 4.56 -1.14 8.40
C CYS A 120 4.75 -2.46 9.16
N THR A 121 3.67 -2.98 9.76
CA THR A 121 3.67 -4.26 10.49
C THR A 121 3.82 -5.48 9.59
N HIS A 122 3.21 -5.45 8.41
CA HIS A 122 3.28 -6.52 7.42
C HIS A 122 3.70 -5.94 6.09
N ARG A 123 4.67 -6.59 5.43
CA ARG A 123 5.17 -6.17 4.13
C ARG A 123 5.04 -7.32 3.13
N VAL A 124 4.27 -7.08 2.08
CA VAL A 124 4.07 -8.02 0.98
C VAL A 124 4.71 -7.47 -0.28
N TYR A 125 5.63 -8.23 -0.86
CA TYR A 125 6.24 -7.93 -2.14
C TYR A 125 5.51 -8.65 -3.26
N ILE A 126 4.98 -7.89 -4.22
CA ILE A 126 4.23 -8.42 -5.36
C ILE A 126 5.07 -8.25 -6.62
N LYS A 127 5.28 -9.35 -7.36
CA LYS A 127 5.93 -9.32 -8.68
C LYS A 127 5.14 -10.06 -9.75
N LYS A 128 5.32 -9.63 -11.00
CA LYS A 128 4.78 -10.33 -12.17
C LYS A 128 5.55 -11.63 -12.42
N THR A 129 4.84 -12.70 -12.72
CA THR A 129 5.41 -13.99 -13.11
C THR A 129 5.02 -14.33 -14.56
N LYS A 130 5.52 -15.46 -15.08
CA LYS A 130 5.16 -15.95 -16.42
C LYS A 130 3.66 -16.28 -16.48
N GLY A 131 3.08 -16.23 -17.69
CA GLY A 131 1.69 -16.63 -17.92
C GLY A 131 0.64 -15.71 -17.31
N GLY A 132 0.95 -14.42 -17.10
CA GLY A 132 -0.01 -13.44 -16.58
C GLY A 132 -0.29 -13.51 -15.08
N SER A 133 0.27 -14.50 -14.37
CA SER A 133 0.17 -14.66 -12.91
C SER A 133 1.02 -13.63 -12.14
N ARG A 134 0.80 -13.58 -10.83
CA ARG A 134 1.51 -12.74 -9.85
C ARG A 134 1.97 -13.62 -8.69
N GLN A 135 3.09 -13.25 -8.09
CA GLN A 135 3.56 -13.84 -6.85
C GLN A 135 3.54 -12.77 -5.76
N ALA A 136 2.86 -13.05 -4.65
CA ALA A 136 2.95 -12.29 -3.40
C ALA A 136 3.93 -13.01 -2.47
N THR A 137 4.89 -12.28 -1.90
CA THR A 137 5.83 -12.80 -0.92
C THR A 137 5.71 -11.98 0.36
N VAL A 138 5.44 -12.62 1.49
CA VAL A 138 5.54 -11.95 2.80
C VAL A 138 7.01 -11.78 3.10
N ILE A 139 7.53 -10.55 2.97
CA ILE A 139 8.96 -10.26 3.18
C ILE A 139 9.28 -9.85 4.61
N ASP A 140 8.25 -9.47 5.37
CA ASP A 140 8.39 -9.09 6.78
C ASP A 140 7.02 -9.13 7.48
N SER A 141 7.00 -9.74 8.66
CA SER A 141 5.83 -9.83 9.52
C SER A 141 6.25 -10.33 10.90
N PRO A 142 5.70 -9.81 12.01
CA PRO A 142 5.98 -10.31 13.35
C PRO A 142 5.38 -11.69 13.63
N CYS A 143 4.37 -12.13 12.86
CA CYS A 143 3.61 -13.35 13.16
C CYS A 143 3.40 -14.28 11.96
N ILE A 144 3.79 -13.86 10.75
CA ILE A 144 3.62 -14.66 9.52
C ILE A 144 5.02 -15.01 9.01
N PRO A 145 5.36 -16.30 8.82
CA PRO A 145 6.64 -16.67 8.26
C PRO A 145 6.76 -16.19 6.81
N GLU A 146 8.00 -16.04 6.32
CA GLU A 146 8.23 -15.77 4.90
C GLU A 146 7.61 -16.89 4.06
N SER A 147 6.62 -16.53 3.25
CA SER A 147 5.90 -17.44 2.37
C SER A 147 5.63 -16.79 1.02
N LYS A 148 5.39 -17.62 0.01
CA LYS A 148 5.14 -17.20 -1.36
C LYS A 148 3.85 -17.82 -1.84
N GLU A 149 2.93 -16.97 -2.27
CA GLU A 149 1.66 -17.40 -2.85
C GLU A 149 1.50 -16.83 -4.25
N TYR A 150 0.83 -17.60 -5.10
CA TYR A 150 0.59 -17.25 -6.49
C TYR A 150 -0.87 -16.95 -6.73
N PHE A 151 -1.14 -15.85 -7.43
CA PHE A 151 -2.50 -15.42 -7.76
C PHE A 151 -2.56 -14.90 -9.19
N ALA A 152 -3.75 -14.87 -9.77
CA ALA A 152 -4.03 -14.26 -11.06
C ALA A 152 -4.87 -12.99 -10.87
N ILE A 153 -4.74 -12.05 -11.81
CA ILE A 153 -5.63 -10.90 -11.92
C ILE A 153 -6.51 -11.14 -13.14
N THR A 154 -7.81 -11.28 -12.92
CA THR A 154 -8.82 -11.56 -13.94
C THR A 154 -9.90 -10.47 -13.93
N GLU A 155 -10.88 -10.55 -14.84
CA GLU A 155 -12.03 -9.63 -14.85
C GLU A 155 -12.89 -9.72 -13.58
N LYS A 156 -12.79 -10.84 -12.86
CA LYS A 156 -13.46 -11.07 -11.59
C LYS A 156 -12.71 -10.46 -10.41
N GLY A 157 -11.43 -10.13 -10.57
CA GLY A 157 -10.58 -9.54 -9.53
C GLY A 157 -9.32 -10.35 -9.30
N ILE A 158 -9.00 -10.62 -8.03
CA ILE A 158 -7.90 -11.51 -7.63
C ILE A 158 -8.48 -12.92 -7.48
N GLU A 159 -7.89 -13.88 -8.17
CA GLU A 159 -8.26 -15.30 -8.08
C GLU A 159 -7.00 -16.14 -7.85
N ASP A 160 -7.17 -17.37 -7.35
CA ASP A 160 -6.07 -18.32 -7.21
C ASP A 160 -5.37 -18.53 -8.56
N ALA A 161 -4.05 -18.61 -8.54
CA ALA A 161 -3.33 -18.96 -9.76
C ALA A 161 -3.77 -20.36 -10.20
N PRO A 162 -4.00 -20.60 -11.51
CA PRO A 162 -4.26 -21.94 -11.98
C PRO A 162 -3.08 -22.82 -11.55
N SER A 163 -3.39 -23.94 -10.87
CA SER A 163 -2.39 -24.87 -10.37
C SER A 163 -1.36 -25.14 -11.47
N ALA A 164 -0.08 -24.97 -11.15
CA ALA A 164 0.97 -25.51 -12.02
C ALA A 164 0.76 -27.03 -12.04
N GLY A 165 0.21 -27.54 -13.13
CA GLY A 165 0.22 -28.97 -13.43
C GLY A 165 1.64 -29.49 -13.59
#